data_AF-A0A9X2EKQ1-F1
#
_entry.id   AF-A0A9X2EKQ1-F1
#
_cell.length_a   1.000
_cell.length_b   1.000
_cell.length_c   1.000
_cell.angle_alpha   90.00
_cell.angle_beta   90.00
_cell.angle_gamma   90.00
#
_symmetry.space_group_name_H-M   'P 1'
#
loop_
_entity.id
_entity.type
_entity.pdbx_description
1 polymer ?
#
loop_
_entity_poly.entity_id
_entity_poly.type
_entity_poly.pdbx_seq_one_letter_code
_entity_poly.pdbx_strand_id
1 'polypeptide(L)'
;MDGPKKQPSISDYKIHNYYRKFESLIALTLTFIIIIIVIVATGRLGYSVYNLLIVRMQDPLEHKVFQVIFGEIITLLIALEFSHTLQYVVTRQQSIIQTKVVVLIAILALSRKFIILDLDKISSGELLGLSAATLALGLTYLVLKLKNTE
;
A
#
# COMPACT_ATOMS: atom_id res chain seq x y z
N MET A 1 -40.09 -15.80 30.30
CA MET A 1 -40.38 -14.37 30.53
C MET A 1 -39.41 -13.60 29.66
N ASP A 2 -39.80 -13.38 28.40
CA ASP A 2 -38.94 -12.69 27.44
C ASP A 2 -39.06 -11.19 27.65
N GLY A 3 -37.99 -10.57 28.14
CA GLY A 3 -37.88 -9.14 28.31
C GLY A 3 -38.05 -8.38 26.98
N PRO A 4 -38.46 -7.10 27.02
CA PRO A 4 -38.82 -6.37 25.82
C PRO A 4 -37.60 -6.22 24.89
N LYS A 5 -37.77 -6.65 23.63
CA LYS A 5 -36.81 -6.42 22.55
C LYS A 5 -36.65 -4.91 22.37
N LYS A 6 -35.47 -4.37 22.73
CA LYS A 6 -35.11 -2.97 22.48
C LYS A 6 -35.25 -2.67 20.98
N GLN A 7 -36.29 -1.92 20.63
CA GLN A 7 -36.48 -1.42 19.27
C GLN A 7 -35.34 -0.45 18.92
N PRO A 8 -34.73 -0.56 17.74
CA PRO A 8 -33.65 0.33 17.33
C PRO A 8 -34.17 1.76 17.15
N SER A 9 -33.43 2.72 17.68
CA SER A 9 -33.83 4.13 17.70
C SER A 9 -33.62 4.80 16.32
N ILE A 10 -34.50 5.72 15.92
CA ILE A 10 -34.42 6.43 14.63
C ILE A 10 -33.12 7.26 14.47
N SER A 11 -32.40 7.52 15.57
CA SER A 11 -31.10 8.20 15.58
C SER A 11 -29.96 7.36 14.97
N ASP A 12 -29.99 6.04 15.15
CA ASP A 12 -28.93 5.13 14.68
C ASP A 12 -28.86 5.07 13.14
N TYR A 13 -30.01 5.19 12.47
CA TYR A 13 -30.09 5.21 11.01
C TYR A 13 -29.49 6.48 10.38
N LYS A 14 -29.64 7.64 11.03
CA LYS A 14 -29.13 8.92 10.49
C LYS A 14 -27.61 9.01 10.62
N ILE A 15 -27.04 8.60 11.77
CA ILE A 15 -25.59 8.62 12.00
C ILE A 15 -24.87 7.71 10.99
N HIS A 16 -25.43 6.51 10.73
CA HIS A 16 -24.87 5.58 9.77
C HIS A 16 -24.87 6.14 8.33
N ASN A 17 -25.88 6.93 7.93
CA ASN A 17 -25.95 7.49 6.59
C ASN A 17 -24.98 8.66 6.35
N TYR A 18 -24.73 9.51 7.36
CA TYR A 18 -23.73 10.58 7.25
C TYR A 18 -22.31 10.03 7.17
N TYR A 19 -21.99 9.05 8.01
CA TYR A 19 -20.70 8.38 7.99
C TYR A 19 -20.43 7.71 6.63
N ARG A 20 -21.42 7.03 6.04
CA ARG A 20 -21.30 6.42 4.71
C ARG A 20 -21.07 7.45 3.58
N LYS A 21 -21.74 8.60 3.62
CA LYS A 21 -21.51 9.67 2.64
C LYS A 21 -20.11 10.25 2.77
N PHE A 22 -19.63 10.41 3.99
CA PHE A 22 -18.27 10.85 4.28
C PHE A 22 -17.22 9.85 3.77
N GLU A 23 -17.39 8.56 4.04
CA GLU A 23 -16.53 7.49 3.50
C GLU A 23 -16.51 7.50 1.98
N SER A 24 -17.68 7.63 1.33
CA SER A 24 -17.80 7.67 -0.12
C SER A 24 -17.09 8.88 -0.73
N LEU A 25 -17.13 10.06 -0.06
CA LEU A 25 -16.44 11.27 -0.51
C LEU A 25 -14.92 11.11 -0.41
N ILE A 26 -14.43 10.55 0.70
CA ILE A 26 -13.00 10.25 0.90
C ILE A 26 -12.52 9.23 -0.12
N ALA A 27 -13.27 8.15 -0.32
CA ALA A 27 -12.98 7.11 -1.31
C ALA A 27 -12.84 7.65 -2.73
N LEU A 28 -13.77 8.52 -3.16
CA LEU A 28 -13.72 9.17 -4.47
C LEU A 28 -12.49 10.07 -4.60
N THR A 29 -12.22 10.88 -3.57
CA THR A 29 -11.05 11.77 -3.54
C THR A 29 -9.74 10.98 -3.61
N LEU A 30 -9.62 9.91 -2.81
CA LEU A 30 -8.46 9.01 -2.82
C LEU A 30 -8.28 8.35 -4.19
N THR A 31 -9.35 7.86 -4.80
CA THR A 31 -9.29 7.22 -6.13
C THR A 31 -8.75 8.19 -7.17
N PHE A 32 -9.24 9.44 -7.16
CA PHE A 32 -8.77 10.47 -8.07
C PHE A 32 -7.27 10.79 -7.87
N ILE A 33 -6.83 10.94 -6.62
CA ILE A 33 -5.42 11.19 -6.28
C ILE A 33 -4.53 10.04 -6.78
N ILE A 34 -4.94 8.78 -6.56
CA ILE A 34 -4.16 7.61 -6.97
C ILE A 34 -4.02 7.55 -8.49
N ILE A 35 -5.08 7.84 -9.24
CA ILE A 35 -5.03 7.89 -10.71
C ILE A 35 -3.97 8.89 -11.17
N ILE A 36 -3.95 10.10 -10.59
CA ILE A 36 -2.94 11.11 -10.90
C ILE A 36 -1.53 10.60 -10.59
N ILE A 37 -1.34 9.99 -9.41
CA ILE A 37 -0.04 9.43 -9.00
C ILE A 37 0.43 8.36 -9.99
N VAL A 38 -0.45 7.45 -10.42
CA VAL A 38 -0.12 6.39 -11.38
C VAL A 38 0.29 6.97 -12.73
N ILE A 39 -0.42 7.98 -13.24
CA ILE A 39 -0.08 8.65 -14.50
C ILE A 39 1.31 9.30 -14.40
N VAL A 40 1.56 10.06 -13.34
CA VAL A 40 2.85 10.75 -13.12
C VAL A 40 3.99 9.73 -12.96
N ALA A 41 3.79 8.69 -12.16
CA ALA A 41 4.80 7.65 -11.93
C ALA A 41 5.13 6.88 -13.22
N THR A 42 4.12 6.56 -14.03
CA THR A 42 4.31 5.89 -15.34
C THR A 42 5.09 6.79 -16.31
N GLY A 43 4.73 8.08 -16.39
CA GLY A 43 5.46 9.03 -17.23
C GLY A 43 6.92 9.20 -16.81
N ARG A 44 7.18 9.29 -15.50
CA ARG A 44 8.54 9.38 -14.94
C ARG A 44 9.36 8.14 -15.27
N LEU A 45 8.81 6.95 -15.04
CA LEU A 45 9.47 5.68 -15.37
C LEU A 45 9.80 5.61 -16.87
N GLY A 46 8.85 5.99 -17.74
CA GLY A 46 9.08 6.03 -19.18
C GLY A 46 10.21 6.99 -19.57
N TYR A 47 10.26 8.18 -18.96
CA TYR A 47 11.36 9.13 -19.16
C TYR A 47 12.71 8.58 -18.69
N SER A 48 12.76 7.97 -17.51
CA SER A 48 13.98 7.35 -16.97
C SER A 48 14.52 6.25 -17.88
N VAL A 49 13.64 5.35 -18.35
CA VAL A 49 13.99 4.27 -19.28
C VAL A 49 14.44 4.84 -20.63
N TYR A 50 13.75 5.84 -21.17
CA TYR A 50 14.14 6.51 -22.42
C TYR A 50 15.53 7.14 -22.32
N ASN A 51 15.78 7.91 -21.25
CA ASN A 51 17.05 8.59 -21.03
C ASN A 51 18.21 7.58 -20.86
N LEU A 52 17.95 6.44 -20.21
CA LEU A 52 18.93 5.37 -20.04
C LEU A 52 19.25 4.64 -21.36
N LEU A 53 18.24 4.33 -22.17
CA LEU A 53 18.44 3.58 -23.42
C LEU A 53 19.02 4.42 -24.56
N ILE A 54 18.71 5.71 -24.61
CA ILE A 54 18.98 6.55 -25.79
C ILE A 54 20.00 7.67 -25.53
N VAL A 55 19.99 8.30 -24.35
CA VAL A 55 20.75 9.56 -24.13
C VAL A 55 22.07 9.31 -23.41
N ARG A 56 22.08 8.41 -22.42
CA ARG A 56 23.28 8.10 -21.65
C ARG A 56 23.75 6.69 -21.97
N MET A 57 24.83 6.55 -22.72
CA MET A 57 25.62 5.29 -22.80
C MET A 57 26.29 4.98 -21.43
N GLN A 58 25.54 5.08 -20.32
CA GLN A 58 25.96 4.55 -19.03
C GLN A 58 25.62 3.07 -19.04
N ASP A 59 26.56 2.23 -18.58
CA ASP A 59 26.30 0.80 -18.41
C ASP A 59 25.02 0.61 -17.59
N PRO A 60 23.94 0.05 -18.17
CA PRO A 60 22.69 -0.17 -17.46
C PRO A 60 22.83 -1.11 -16.25
N LEU A 61 23.97 -1.80 -16.17
CA LEU A 61 24.38 -2.70 -15.11
C LEU A 61 25.05 -1.96 -13.93
N GLU A 62 25.25 -0.64 -14.01
CA GLU A 62 25.69 0.14 -12.87
C GLU A 62 24.64 0.05 -11.75
N HIS A 63 25.08 -0.43 -10.58
CA HIS A 63 24.19 -0.81 -9.47
C HIS A 63 23.20 0.30 -9.09
N LYS A 64 23.66 1.56 -9.10
CA LYS A 64 22.84 2.73 -8.76
C LYS A 64 21.76 3.02 -9.79
N VAL A 65 22.07 2.88 -11.08
CA VAL A 65 21.12 3.14 -12.16
C VAL A 65 20.02 2.07 -12.16
N PHE A 66 20.42 0.81 -11.99
CA PHE A 66 19.49 -0.32 -11.87
C PHE A 66 18.56 -0.16 -10.65
N GLN A 67 19.11 0.19 -9.47
CA GLN A 67 18.32 0.45 -8.25
C GLN A 67 17.29 1.57 -8.45
N VAL A 68 17.64 2.65 -9.15
CA VAL A 68 16.71 3.76 -9.42
C VAL A 68 15.52 3.29 -10.27
N ILE A 69 15.77 2.58 -11.37
CA ILE A 69 14.70 2.08 -12.26
C ILE A 69 13.83 1.06 -11.53
N PHE A 70 14.43 0.08 -10.84
CA PHE A 70 13.67 -0.90 -10.07
C PHE A 70 12.88 -0.24 -8.94
N GLY A 71 13.44 0.77 -8.28
CA GLY A 71 12.73 1.58 -7.29
C GLY A 71 11.51 2.29 -7.87
N GLU A 72 11.62 2.84 -9.09
CA GLU A 72 10.51 3.49 -9.80
C GLU A 72 9.43 2.47 -10.22
N ILE A 73 9.81 1.29 -10.73
CA ILE A 73 8.88 0.20 -11.06
C ILE A 73 8.13 -0.25 -9.81
N ILE A 74 8.83 -0.49 -8.70
CA ILE A 74 8.21 -0.93 -7.44
C ILE A 74 7.27 0.15 -6.93
N THR A 75 7.67 1.43 -6.98
CA THR A 75 6.81 2.55 -6.59
C THR A 75 5.53 2.59 -7.42
N LEU A 76 5.60 2.35 -8.73
CA LEU A 76 4.44 2.25 -9.60
C LEU A 76 3.55 1.05 -9.25
N LEU A 77 4.13 -0.13 -8.98
CA LEU A 77 3.40 -1.31 -8.54
C LEU A 77 2.68 -1.07 -7.20
N ILE A 78 3.28 -0.36 -6.24
CA ILE A 78 2.60 0.04 -5.00
C ILE A 78 1.35 0.87 -5.31
N ALA A 79 1.48 1.85 -6.20
CA ALA A 79 0.37 2.75 -6.55
C ALA A 79 -0.78 1.98 -7.22
N LEU A 80 -0.47 1.03 -8.10
CA LEU A 80 -1.45 0.14 -8.73
C LEU A 80 -2.13 -0.79 -7.72
N GLU A 81 -1.35 -1.42 -6.84
CA GLU A 81 -1.86 -2.30 -5.78
C GLU A 81 -2.78 -1.55 -4.82
N PHE A 82 -2.39 -0.31 -4.47
CA PHE A 82 -3.20 0.56 -3.62
C PHE A 82 -4.48 1.01 -4.32
N SER A 83 -4.43 1.32 -5.62
CA SER A 83 -5.64 1.59 -6.43
C SER A 83 -6.62 0.41 -6.41
N HIS A 84 -6.11 -0.80 -6.60
CA HIS A 84 -6.92 -2.03 -6.59
C HIS A 84 -7.51 -2.31 -5.20
N THR A 85 -6.69 -2.15 -4.14
CA THR A 85 -7.15 -2.29 -2.76
C THR A 85 -8.25 -1.27 -2.43
N LEU A 86 -8.07 0.00 -2.80
CA LEU A 86 -9.06 1.03 -2.53
C LEU A 86 -10.37 0.74 -3.27
N GLN A 87 -10.30 0.37 -4.55
CA GLN A 87 -11.50 0.00 -5.33
C GLN A 87 -12.23 -1.20 -4.72
N TYR A 88 -11.50 -2.19 -4.21
CA TYR A 88 -12.09 -3.33 -3.49
C TYR A 88 -12.84 -2.87 -2.23
N VAL A 89 -12.22 -2.00 -1.42
CA VAL A 89 -12.83 -1.43 -0.19
C VAL A 89 -14.08 -0.59 -0.51
N VAL A 90 -14.06 0.16 -1.61
CA VAL A 90 -15.19 1.01 -2.02
C VAL A 90 -16.36 0.19 -2.59
N THR A 91 -16.06 -0.91 -3.28
CA THR A 91 -17.07 -1.75 -3.95
C THR A 91 -17.76 -2.73 -3.00
N ARG A 92 -17.04 -3.30 -2.03
CA ARG A 92 -17.60 -4.22 -1.03
C ARG A 92 -18.05 -3.42 0.18
N GLN A 93 -19.36 -3.16 0.27
CA GLN A 93 -20.08 -2.51 1.38
C GLN A 93 -20.05 -3.30 2.72
N GLN A 94 -18.96 -4.00 3.02
CA GLN A 94 -18.74 -4.56 4.35
C GLN A 94 -17.60 -3.81 5.01
N SER A 95 -18.01 -2.89 5.88
CA SER A 95 -17.17 -2.27 6.90
C SER A 95 -16.45 -3.36 7.70
N ILE A 96 -15.24 -3.70 7.27
CA ILE A 96 -14.05 -4.09 8.04
C ILE A 96 -12.94 -4.20 6.99
N ILE A 97 -12.01 -3.23 6.99
CA ILE A 97 -10.76 -3.35 6.24
C ILE A 97 -10.12 -4.67 6.71
N GLN A 98 -9.98 -5.65 5.81
CA GLN A 98 -9.38 -6.92 6.16
C GLN A 98 -7.96 -6.66 6.64
N THR A 99 -7.68 -6.97 7.91
CA THR A 99 -6.36 -6.76 8.55
C THR A 99 -5.23 -7.39 7.72
N LYS A 100 -5.52 -8.48 7.01
CA LYS A 100 -4.61 -9.11 6.05
C LYS A 100 -4.13 -8.16 4.95
N VAL A 101 -5.04 -7.40 4.32
CA VAL A 101 -4.70 -6.48 3.23
C VAL A 101 -3.80 -5.35 3.73
N VAL A 102 -4.07 -4.82 4.93
CA VAL A 102 -3.24 -3.79 5.55
C VAL A 102 -1.82 -4.31 5.83
N VAL A 103 -1.70 -5.52 6.36
CA VAL A 103 -0.39 -6.14 6.63
C VAL A 103 0.37 -6.45 5.34
N LEU A 104 -0.32 -6.89 4.28
CA LEU A 104 0.28 -7.07 2.96
C LEU A 104 0.84 -5.76 2.41
N ILE A 105 0.08 -4.67 2.51
CA ILE A 105 0.54 -3.33 2.10
C ILE A 105 1.74 -2.88 2.94
N ALA A 106 1.75 -3.14 4.25
CA ALA A 106 2.87 -2.80 5.12
C ALA A 106 4.15 -3.56 4.75
N ILE A 107 4.05 -4.86 4.44
CA ILE A 107 5.17 -5.68 3.96
C ILE A 107 5.69 -5.14 2.62
N LEU A 108 4.77 -4.85 1.68
CA LEU A 108 5.11 -4.31 0.36
C LEU A 108 5.80 -2.93 0.46
N ALA A 109 5.34 -2.07 1.36
CA ALA A 109 5.96 -0.78 1.64
C ALA A 109 7.38 -0.91 2.23
N LEU A 110 7.61 -1.88 3.14
CA LEU A 110 8.95 -2.18 3.64
C LEU A 110 9.86 -2.71 2.54
N SER A 111 9.38 -3.62 1.69
CA SER A 111 10.16 -4.17 0.57
C SER A 111 10.73 -3.07 -0.33
N ARG A 112 9.97 -2.01 -0.60
CA ARG A 112 10.48 -0.84 -1.35
C ARG A 112 11.66 -0.17 -0.64
N LYS A 113 11.63 -0.08 0.69
CA LYS A 113 12.71 0.53 1.48
C LYS A 113 14.00 -0.28 1.40
N PHE A 114 13.93 -1.60 1.24
CA PHE A 114 15.11 -2.45 0.97
C PHE A 114 15.67 -2.27 -0.44
N ILE A 115 14.81 -2.08 -1.45
CA ILE A 115 15.25 -1.99 -2.86
C ILE A 115 16.00 -0.68 -3.13
N ILE A 116 15.58 0.41 -2.48
CA ILE A 116 16.20 1.74 -2.60
C ILE A 116 17.42 1.88 -1.66
N LEU A 117 17.71 0.85 -0.86
CA LEU A 117 18.74 0.88 0.16
C LEU A 117 20.15 0.81 -0.48
N ASP A 118 20.95 1.85 -0.25
CA ASP A 118 22.38 1.85 -0.61
C ASP A 118 23.17 1.22 0.54
N LEU A 119 23.55 -0.06 0.37
CA LEU A 119 24.24 -0.85 1.40
C LEU A 119 25.63 -0.29 1.73
N ASP A 120 26.23 0.49 0.84
CA ASP A 120 27.58 1.04 1.02
C ASP A 120 27.60 2.28 1.94
N LYS A 121 26.44 2.88 2.21
CA LYS A 121 26.31 4.13 2.98
C LYS A 121 25.62 3.97 4.34
N ILE A 122 25.14 2.77 4.64
CA ILE A 122 24.31 2.53 5.80
C ILE A 122 25.10 2.04 7.01
N SER A 123 24.73 2.56 8.18
CA SER A 123 25.25 2.05 9.45
C SER A 123 24.65 0.68 9.76
N SER A 124 25.46 -0.22 10.32
CA SER A 124 25.02 -1.56 10.75
C SER A 124 23.77 -1.51 11.65
N GLY A 125 23.59 -0.43 12.41
CA GLY A 125 22.40 -0.23 13.26
C GLY A 125 21.09 -0.05 12.48
N GLU A 126 21.12 0.67 11.36
CA GLU A 126 19.91 0.89 10.54
C GLU A 126 19.50 -0.38 9.81
N LEU A 127 20.48 -1.15 9.32
CA LEU A 127 20.22 -2.44 8.68
C LEU A 127 19.60 -3.45 9.67
N LEU A 128 20.08 -3.47 10.91
CA LEU A 128 19.50 -4.28 11.99
C LEU A 128 18.08 -3.84 12.33
N GLY A 129 17.83 -2.54 12.45
CA GLY A 129 16.48 -2.01 12.70
C GLY A 129 15.49 -2.37 11.60
N LEU A 130 15.91 -2.28 10.33
CA LEU A 130 15.09 -2.65 9.18
C LEU A 130 14.81 -4.16 9.12
N SER A 131 15.82 -4.99 9.44
CA SER A 131 15.67 -6.44 9.54
C SER A 131 14.70 -6.85 10.65
N ALA A 132 14.81 -6.23 11.83
CA ALA A 132 13.91 -6.46 12.96
C ALA A 132 12.46 -6.07 12.64
N ALA A 133 12.25 -4.91 12.00
CA ALA A 133 10.91 -4.48 11.56
C ALA A 133 10.29 -5.46 10.55
N THR A 134 11.11 -5.98 9.64
CA THR A 134 10.68 -6.97 8.63
C THR A 134 10.28 -8.29 9.27
N LEU A 135 11.07 -8.77 10.23
CA LEU A 135 10.73 -9.97 10.99
C LEU A 135 9.44 -9.80 11.79
N ALA A 136 9.26 -8.65 12.46
CA ALA A 136 8.03 -8.38 13.21
C ALA A 136 6.77 -8.39 12.33
N LEU A 137 6.85 -7.80 11.13
CA LEU A 137 5.75 -7.82 10.17
C LEU A 137 5.51 -9.21 9.57
N GLY A 138 6.58 -9.97 9.29
CA GLY A 138 6.48 -11.36 8.86
C GLY A 138 5.79 -12.26 9.89
N LEU A 139 6.12 -12.09 11.18
CA LEU A 139 5.45 -12.79 12.28
C LEU A 139 3.97 -12.39 12.41
N THR A 140 3.67 -11.10 12.29
CA THR A 140 2.28 -10.60 12.32
C THR A 140 1.45 -11.23 11.20
N TYR A 141 2.01 -11.33 9.99
CA TYR A 141 1.35 -12.00 8.86
C TYR A 141 1.13 -13.49 9.12
N LEU A 142 2.12 -14.19 9.70
CA LEU A 142 2.00 -15.61 10.05
C LEU A 142 0.85 -15.85 11.03
N VAL A 143 0.78 -15.06 12.11
CA VAL A 143 -0.29 -15.18 13.13
C VAL A 143 -1.67 -14.92 12.51
N LEU A 144 -1.80 -13.89 11.68
CA LEU A 144 -3.06 -13.60 10.98
C LEU A 144 -3.45 -14.70 9.99
N LYS A 145 -2.48 -15.34 9.35
CA LYS A 145 -2.73 -16.47 8.44
C LYS A 145 -3.24 -17.69 9.21
N LEU A 146 -2.61 -18.02 10.34
CA LEU A 146 -3.00 -19.14 11.19
C LEU A 146 -4.42 -18.96 11.76
N LYS A 147 -4.74 -17.78 12.31
CA LYS A 147 -6.05 -17.49 12.89
C LYS A 147 -7.21 -17.58 11.89
N ASN A 148 -6.95 -17.33 10.61
CA ASN A 148 -7.96 -17.39 9.54
C ASN A 148 -8.08 -18.77 8.88
N THR A 149 -7.29 -19.75 9.32
CA THR A 149 -7.33 -21.14 8.82
C THR A 149 -8.17 -22.04 9.75
N GLU A 150 -8.65 -21.51 10.88
CA GLU A 150 -9.74 -22.07 11.70
C GLU A 150 -11.08 -21.40 11.36
#